data_AF-A0A4P6KU66-F1
#
_entry.id   AF-A0A4P6KU66-F1
#
_cell.length_a   1.000
_cell.length_b   1.000
_cell.length_c   1.000
_cell.angle_alpha   90.00
_cell.angle_beta   90.00
_cell.angle_gamma   90.00
#
_symmetry.space_group_name_H-M   'P 1'
#
loop_
_entity.id
_entity.type
_entity.pdbx_description
1 polymer ?
#
loop_
_entity_poly.entity_id
_entity_poly.type
_entity_poly.pdbx_seq_one_letter_code
_entity_poly.pdbx_strand_id
1 'polypeptide(L)'
;MNIQKLFRAVLATSALFLGLTQAAQADIVTLTGDTTGGPTYNRTLANLAAYSPNGEGVSYRTHTLTVDTSGDYSFVATGLGFDTFAFLYESSFDPASPLINGLVGNDDAISLNTSGFEATLDSGTTYVFVMTGFDSEQFGAYSVTIAGPGMISAIPEPATWVMLALGIGLLGYTQRRRR
;
A
#
# COMPACT_ATOMS: atom_id res chain seq x y z
N MET A 1 39.09 -12.85 41.77
CA MET A 1 37.90 -12.92 40.90
C MET A 1 37.74 -14.37 40.44
N ASN A 2 36.62 -15.04 40.76
CA ASN A 2 36.46 -16.48 40.52
C ASN A 2 36.14 -16.72 39.04
N ILE A 3 37.02 -17.43 38.33
CA ILE A 3 36.97 -17.61 36.87
C ILE A 3 35.65 -18.27 36.42
N GLN A 4 35.04 -19.10 37.28
CA GLN A 4 33.74 -19.74 37.02
C GLN A 4 32.56 -18.74 37.03
N LYS A 5 32.67 -17.64 37.79
CA LYS A 5 31.67 -16.56 37.77
C LYS A 5 31.80 -15.70 36.50
N LEU A 6 33.02 -15.55 35.98
CA LEU A 6 33.27 -14.84 34.72
C LEU A 6 32.69 -15.60 33.52
N PHE A 7 32.89 -16.92 33.44
CA PHE A 7 32.35 -17.74 32.34
C PHE A 7 30.82 -17.82 32.32
N ARG A 8 30.16 -17.85 33.49
CA ARG A 8 28.68 -17.81 33.58
C ARG A 8 28.09 -16.46 33.18
N ALA A 9 28.77 -15.36 33.50
CA ALA A 9 28.36 -14.03 33.06
C ALA A 9 28.54 -13.86 31.54
N VAL A 10 29.64 -14.35 30.97
CA VAL A 10 29.90 -14.26 29.52
C VAL A 10 28.90 -15.10 28.71
N LEU A 11 28.55 -16.31 29.15
CA LEU A 11 27.53 -17.14 28.45
C LEU A 11 26.12 -16.52 28.48
N ALA A 12 25.73 -15.89 29.60
CA ALA A 12 24.42 -15.25 29.74
C ALA A 12 24.30 -13.96 28.92
N THR A 13 25.42 -13.25 28.69
CA THR A 13 25.42 -12.01 27.89
C THR A 13 25.37 -12.34 26.39
N SER A 14 26.03 -13.40 25.93
CA SER A 14 25.99 -13.84 24.53
C SER A 14 24.61 -14.39 24.11
N ALA A 15 23.87 -15.01 25.03
CA ALA A 15 22.51 -15.50 24.76
C ALA A 15 21.47 -14.37 24.64
N LEU A 16 21.73 -13.19 25.21
CA LEU A 16 20.81 -12.04 25.09
C LEU A 16 20.89 -11.33 23.72
N PHE A 17 22.02 -11.43 23.02
CA PHE A 17 22.22 -10.80 21.70
C PHE A 17 21.86 -11.69 20.51
N LEU A 18 21.72 -13.00 20.70
CA LEU A 18 21.36 -13.96 19.64
C LEU A 18 19.87 -13.87 19.22
N GLY A 19 19.05 -13.11 19.93
CA GLY A 19 17.61 -12.95 19.63
C GLY A 19 17.23 -11.73 18.79
N LEU A 20 18.19 -10.88 18.40
CA LEU A 20 17.94 -9.62 17.67
C LEU A 20 18.29 -9.66 16.18
N THR A 21 18.63 -10.83 15.63
CA THR A 21 18.74 -10.97 14.18
C THR A 21 17.33 -11.05 13.60
N GLN A 22 16.67 -9.89 13.44
CA GLN A 22 15.51 -9.76 12.56
C GLN A 22 16.05 -10.08 11.16
N ALA A 23 15.81 -11.30 10.68
CA ALA A 23 16.14 -11.65 9.31
C ALA A 23 15.36 -10.65 8.44
N ALA A 24 16.05 -9.94 7.54
CA ALA A 24 15.37 -9.18 6.49
C ALA A 24 14.45 -10.17 5.76
N GLN A 25 13.14 -10.01 5.94
CA GLN A 25 12.14 -10.88 5.36
C GLN A 25 11.60 -10.16 4.13
N ALA A 26 11.88 -10.71 2.96
CA ALA A 26 11.15 -10.32 1.78
C ALA A 26 9.66 -10.63 1.99
N ASP A 27 8.80 -9.68 1.67
CA ASP A 27 7.35 -9.81 1.80
C ASP A 27 6.68 -9.62 0.45
N ILE A 28 5.52 -10.27 0.29
CA ILE A 28 4.67 -10.15 -0.89
C ILE A 28 3.23 -10.01 -0.43
N VAL A 29 2.60 -8.89 -0.78
CA VAL A 29 1.21 -8.59 -0.46
C VAL A 29 0.43 -8.36 -1.74
N THR A 30 -0.74 -8.99 -1.84
CA THR A 30 -1.71 -8.69 -2.89
C THR A 30 -2.92 -7.99 -2.30
N LEU A 31 -3.22 -6.81 -2.82
CA LEU A 31 -4.43 -6.04 -2.51
C LEU A 31 -5.37 -6.10 -3.70
N THR A 32 -6.67 -6.02 -3.43
CA THR A 32 -7.72 -6.02 -4.45
C THR A 32 -8.65 -4.83 -4.26
N GLY A 33 -9.29 -4.42 -5.34
CA GLY A 33 -10.25 -3.33 -5.33
C GLY A 33 -11.09 -3.29 -6.59
N ASP A 34 -11.97 -2.29 -6.68
CA ASP A 34 -12.81 -2.05 -7.85
C ASP A 34 -13.03 -0.53 -8.01
N THR A 35 -12.59 0.03 -9.13
CA THR A 35 -12.75 1.46 -9.44
C THR A 35 -14.16 1.83 -9.90
N THR A 36 -15.04 0.84 -10.15
CA THR A 36 -16.44 1.08 -10.56
C THR A 36 -17.18 1.96 -9.55
N GLY A 37 -17.77 3.05 -10.04
CA GLY A 37 -18.50 4.01 -9.20
C GLY A 37 -17.64 4.68 -8.12
N GLY A 38 -16.32 4.70 -8.30
CA GLY A 38 -15.39 5.35 -7.38
C GLY A 38 -15.42 6.87 -7.46
N PRO A 39 -14.76 7.56 -6.51
CA PRO A 39 -14.48 8.97 -6.66
C PRO A 39 -13.69 9.19 -7.96
N THR A 40 -13.85 10.37 -8.54
CA THR A 40 -13.19 10.73 -9.80
C THR A 40 -12.21 11.88 -9.61
N TYR A 41 -11.23 11.98 -10.50
CA TYR A 41 -10.26 13.07 -10.52
C TYR A 41 -9.70 13.29 -11.92
N ASN A 42 -9.01 14.42 -12.10
CA ASN A 42 -8.27 14.70 -13.33
C ASN A 42 -6.85 14.13 -13.20
N ARG A 43 -6.64 12.96 -13.82
CA ARG A 43 -5.39 12.20 -13.76
C ARG A 43 -4.25 12.91 -14.47
N THR A 44 -3.04 12.72 -13.95
CA THR A 44 -1.79 13.25 -14.50
C THR A 44 -1.24 12.36 -15.61
N LEU A 45 -0.25 12.86 -16.35
CA LEU A 45 0.61 12.01 -17.17
C LEU A 45 1.41 11.05 -16.28
N ALA A 46 1.88 9.91 -16.84
CA ALA A 46 2.69 8.93 -16.08
C ALA A 46 3.90 9.55 -15.37
N ASN A 47 4.52 10.55 -16.00
CA ASN A 47 5.68 11.26 -15.48
C ASN A 47 5.32 12.39 -14.47
N LEU A 48 4.05 12.53 -14.11
CA LEU A 48 3.55 13.50 -13.12
C LEU A 48 3.86 14.97 -13.49
N ALA A 49 4.15 15.27 -14.76
CA ALA A 49 4.57 16.62 -15.18
C ALA A 49 3.40 17.57 -15.48
N ALA A 50 2.23 17.02 -15.82
CA ALA A 50 1.03 17.78 -16.16
C ALA A 50 -0.23 16.90 -16.06
N TYR A 51 -1.41 17.50 -16.21
CA TYR A 51 -2.67 16.78 -16.40
C TYR A 51 -2.70 16.07 -17.75
N SER A 52 -3.26 14.85 -17.76
CA SER A 52 -3.46 14.08 -18.99
C SER A 52 -4.74 14.54 -19.70
N PRO A 53 -4.70 14.82 -21.01
CA PRO A 53 -5.90 15.11 -21.80
C PRO A 53 -6.92 13.96 -21.83
N ASN A 54 -6.47 12.72 -21.66
CA ASN A 54 -7.34 11.54 -21.61
C ASN A 54 -7.80 11.23 -20.17
N GLY A 55 -7.21 11.88 -19.18
CA GLY A 55 -7.39 11.58 -17.76
C GLY A 55 -8.48 12.39 -17.07
N GLU A 56 -9.36 13.07 -17.79
CA GLU A 56 -10.44 13.86 -17.19
C GLU A 56 -11.50 12.95 -16.54
N GLY A 57 -11.82 13.22 -15.27
CA GLY A 57 -12.91 12.54 -14.58
C GLY A 57 -12.77 11.01 -14.43
N VAL A 58 -11.55 10.47 -14.43
CA VAL A 58 -11.33 9.03 -14.29
C VAL A 58 -11.64 8.54 -12.87
N SER A 59 -12.22 7.35 -12.75
CA SER A 59 -12.50 6.74 -11.44
C SER A 59 -11.24 6.16 -10.82
N TYR A 60 -11.10 6.27 -9.50
CA TYR A 60 -9.91 5.76 -8.80
C TYR A 60 -10.22 5.04 -7.48
N ARG A 61 -9.24 4.27 -7.02
CA ARG A 61 -9.15 3.69 -5.68
C ARG A 61 -7.74 3.83 -5.14
N THR A 62 -7.61 3.83 -3.82
CA THR A 62 -6.32 4.00 -3.15
C THR A 62 -6.04 2.85 -2.20
N HIS A 63 -4.78 2.47 -2.09
CA HIS A 63 -4.27 1.63 -1.01
C HIS A 63 -3.16 2.37 -0.29
N THR A 64 -3.33 2.58 1.02
CA THR A 64 -2.30 3.20 1.85
C THR A 64 -1.47 2.11 2.49
N LEU A 65 -0.15 2.28 2.52
CA LEU A 65 0.77 1.30 3.09
C LEU A 65 2.00 1.95 3.71
N THR A 66 2.68 1.19 4.56
CA THR A 66 4.02 1.48 5.07
C THR A 66 4.89 0.24 4.92
N VAL A 67 6.21 0.43 4.86
CA VAL A 67 7.19 -0.66 4.89
C VAL A 67 8.07 -0.57 6.13
N ASP A 68 8.59 -1.69 6.62
CA ASP A 68 9.49 -1.71 7.78
C ASP A 68 10.98 -1.65 7.41
N THR A 69 11.32 -1.82 6.13
CA THR A 69 12.69 -1.87 5.62
C THR A 69 12.80 -0.96 4.40
N SER A 70 13.77 -0.03 4.39
CA SER A 70 14.03 0.78 3.21
C SER A 70 14.64 -0.07 2.09
N GLY A 71 14.25 0.19 0.84
CA GLY A 71 14.78 -0.51 -0.33
C GLY A 71 13.86 -0.44 -1.53
N ASP A 72 14.16 -1.23 -2.56
CA ASP A 72 13.38 -1.25 -3.79
C ASP A 72 12.18 -2.21 -3.66
N TYR A 73 11.00 -1.69 -3.99
CA TYR A 73 9.74 -2.44 -4.00
C TYR A 73 9.16 -2.42 -5.41
N SER A 74 8.64 -3.57 -5.85
CA SER A 74 7.95 -3.72 -7.13
C SER A 74 6.44 -3.71 -6.94
N PHE A 75 5.74 -2.99 -7.81
CA PHE A 75 4.29 -2.93 -7.89
C PHE A 75 3.84 -3.45 -9.26
N VAL A 76 2.97 -4.45 -9.27
CA VAL A 76 2.35 -4.96 -10.49
C VAL A 76 0.85 -5.00 -10.28
N ALA A 77 0.12 -4.22 -11.07
CA ALA A 77 -1.32 -4.09 -10.94
C ALA A 77 -2.03 -4.52 -12.21
N THR A 78 -3.06 -5.35 -12.08
CA THR A 78 -3.77 -5.95 -13.21
C THR A 78 -5.27 -5.67 -13.09
N GLY A 79 -5.82 -5.06 -14.13
CA GLY A 79 -7.24 -4.79 -14.27
C GLY A 79 -7.96 -5.96 -14.95
N LEU A 80 -9.20 -6.24 -14.54
CA LEU A 80 -10.05 -7.23 -15.19
C LEU A 80 -10.81 -6.61 -16.36
N GLY A 81 -10.14 -6.52 -17.51
CA GLY A 81 -10.77 -6.15 -18.78
C GLY A 81 -10.88 -4.65 -19.04
N PHE A 82 -10.10 -3.81 -18.36
CA PHE A 82 -9.98 -2.37 -18.63
C PHE A 82 -8.51 -1.93 -18.68
N ASP A 83 -8.26 -0.85 -19.40
CA ASP A 83 -6.94 -0.22 -19.57
C ASP A 83 -6.52 0.47 -18.26
N THR A 84 -5.47 -0.05 -17.62
CA THR A 84 -5.07 0.34 -16.26
C THR A 84 -4.10 1.50 -16.26
N PHE A 85 -4.16 2.33 -15.22
CA PHE A 85 -3.12 3.31 -14.91
C PHE A 85 -2.84 3.30 -13.41
N ALA A 86 -1.57 3.22 -13.03
CA ALA A 86 -1.15 3.18 -11.64
C ALA A 86 -0.20 4.32 -11.27
N PHE A 87 -0.30 4.79 -10.02
CA PHE A 87 0.61 5.78 -9.44
C PHE A 87 1.00 5.42 -8.01
N LEU A 88 2.14 5.94 -7.57
CA LEU A 88 2.56 5.95 -6.18
C LEU A 88 2.79 7.39 -5.72
N TYR A 89 2.25 7.72 -4.56
CA TYR A 89 2.45 8.98 -3.87
C TYR A 89 3.12 8.76 -2.53
N GLU A 90 4.00 9.68 -2.13
CA GLU A 90 4.58 9.73 -0.79
C GLU A 90 3.69 10.53 0.16
N SER A 91 3.56 10.06 1.40
CA SER A 91 2.79 10.66 2.49
C SER A 91 1.27 10.75 2.28
N SER A 92 0.80 11.32 1.16
CA SER A 92 -0.62 11.53 0.89
C SER A 92 -0.90 11.70 -0.60
N PHE A 93 -2.13 11.34 -1.01
CA PHE A 93 -2.71 11.65 -2.31
C PHE A 93 -3.88 12.61 -2.13
N ASP A 94 -3.89 13.71 -2.90
CA ASP A 94 -5.01 14.65 -3.00
C ASP A 94 -5.55 14.66 -4.45
N PRO A 95 -6.78 14.18 -4.71
CA PRO A 95 -7.36 14.17 -6.05
C PRO A 95 -7.57 15.58 -6.63
N ALA A 96 -7.65 16.62 -5.80
CA ALA A 96 -7.72 18.00 -6.27
C ALA A 96 -6.34 18.55 -6.71
N SER A 97 -5.26 17.94 -6.22
CA SER A 97 -3.87 18.37 -6.47
C SER A 97 -2.94 17.18 -6.81
N PRO A 98 -3.26 16.35 -7.82
CA PRO A 98 -2.57 15.06 -8.05
C PRO A 98 -1.16 15.21 -8.63
N LEU A 99 -0.69 16.43 -8.88
CA LEU A 99 0.71 16.70 -9.27
C LEU A 99 1.65 16.80 -8.05
N ILE A 100 1.09 16.85 -6.85
CA ILE A 100 1.85 17.00 -5.60
C ILE A 100 2.09 15.62 -4.99
N ASN A 101 3.30 15.41 -4.47
CA ASN A 101 3.76 14.18 -3.80
C ASN A 101 3.80 12.90 -4.67
N GLY A 102 3.56 13.00 -5.98
CA GLY A 102 3.70 11.86 -6.88
C GLY A 102 5.17 11.45 -7.01
N LEU A 103 5.44 10.15 -6.92
CA LEU A 103 6.78 9.58 -7.08
C LEU A 103 6.97 8.97 -8.47
N VAL A 104 6.01 8.13 -8.87
CA VAL A 104 6.07 7.37 -10.11
C VAL A 104 4.66 7.04 -10.58
N GLY A 105 4.49 6.97 -11.90
CA GLY A 105 3.27 6.51 -12.54
C GLY A 105 3.59 5.67 -13.77
N ASN A 106 2.69 4.75 -14.11
CA ASN A 106 2.81 3.92 -15.29
C ASN A 106 1.42 3.52 -15.80
N ASP A 107 1.31 3.49 -17.12
CA ASP A 107 0.12 3.12 -17.89
C ASP A 107 0.23 1.63 -18.26
N ASP A 108 1.21 1.32 -19.13
CA ASP A 108 1.47 -0.01 -19.64
C ASP A 108 2.85 -0.51 -19.21
N ALA A 109 2.89 -1.45 -18.26
CA ALA A 109 4.13 -2.13 -17.91
C ALA A 109 4.31 -3.42 -18.72
N ILE A 110 3.25 -4.23 -18.78
CA ILE A 110 3.27 -5.56 -19.41
C ILE A 110 2.26 -5.65 -20.56
N SER A 111 1.08 -5.06 -20.36
CA SER A 111 0.00 -4.99 -21.34
C SER A 111 -0.92 -3.82 -20.99
N LEU A 112 -1.90 -3.51 -21.84
CA LEU A 112 -2.91 -2.47 -21.59
C LEU A 112 -3.64 -2.66 -20.24
N ASN A 113 -3.86 -3.91 -19.84
CA ASN A 113 -4.55 -4.21 -18.58
C ASN A 113 -3.58 -4.39 -17.41
N THR A 114 -2.29 -4.05 -17.56
CA THR A 114 -1.28 -4.26 -16.53
C THR A 114 -0.25 -3.13 -16.45
N SER A 115 -0.49 -2.21 -15.53
CA SER A 115 0.45 -1.19 -15.08
C SER A 115 1.38 -1.70 -13.98
N GLY A 116 2.53 -1.05 -13.83
CA GLY A 116 3.46 -1.37 -12.74
C GLY A 116 4.73 -0.53 -12.77
N PHE A 117 5.47 -0.56 -11.68
CA PHE A 117 6.72 0.17 -11.52
C PHE A 117 7.53 -0.38 -10.34
N GLU A 118 8.81 -0.03 -10.32
CA GLU A 118 9.65 -0.15 -9.12
C GLU A 118 9.78 1.22 -8.46
N ALA A 119 9.84 1.23 -7.14
CA ALA A 119 10.08 2.45 -6.36
C ALA A 119 10.93 2.13 -5.14
N THR A 120 11.91 2.99 -4.86
CA THR A 120 12.66 2.94 -3.59
C THR A 120 11.79 3.54 -2.49
N LEU A 121 11.46 2.74 -1.48
CA LEU A 121 10.65 3.15 -0.34
C LEU A 121 11.50 3.28 0.91
N ASP A 122 11.11 4.17 1.80
CA ASP A 122 11.72 4.38 3.10
C ASP A 122 10.90 3.73 4.22
N SER A 123 11.61 3.07 5.14
CA SER A 123 11.01 2.48 6.34
C SER A 123 10.25 3.52 7.16
N GLY A 124 9.03 3.17 7.56
CA GLY A 124 8.15 4.03 8.36
C GLY A 124 7.48 5.16 7.58
N THR A 125 7.82 5.37 6.31
CA THR A 125 7.14 6.34 5.44
C THR A 125 5.81 5.78 4.95
N THR A 126 4.77 6.62 4.96
CA THR A 126 3.46 6.28 4.41
C THR A 126 3.47 6.51 2.90
N TYR A 127 2.95 5.55 2.15
CA TYR A 127 2.76 5.65 0.71
C TYR A 127 1.31 5.39 0.34
N VAL A 128 0.85 6.04 -0.73
CA VAL A 128 -0.49 5.86 -1.29
C VAL A 128 -0.36 5.37 -2.71
N PHE A 129 -0.70 4.10 -2.93
CA PHE A 129 -0.88 3.54 -4.26
C PHE A 129 -2.25 3.95 -4.79
N VAL A 130 -2.30 4.46 -6.01
CA VAL A 130 -3.55 4.88 -6.68
C VAL A 130 -3.74 4.03 -7.94
N MET A 131 -4.85 3.31 -7.98
CA MET A 131 -5.32 2.60 -9.18
C MET A 131 -6.40 3.43 -9.88
N THR A 132 -6.28 3.57 -11.18
CA THR A 132 -7.28 4.23 -12.04
C THR A 132 -7.23 3.64 -13.46
N GLY A 133 -8.02 4.20 -14.37
CA GLY A 133 -8.01 3.80 -15.79
C GLY A 133 -7.28 4.80 -16.68
N PHE A 134 -7.02 4.38 -17.91
CA PHE A 134 -6.50 5.25 -18.96
C PHE A 134 -7.41 6.46 -19.21
N ASP A 135 -8.72 6.24 -19.31
CA ASP A 135 -9.74 7.29 -19.46
C ASP A 135 -10.98 7.01 -18.61
N SER A 136 -12.01 7.87 -18.72
CA SER A 136 -13.21 7.79 -17.89
C SER A 136 -14.09 6.57 -18.15
N GLU A 137 -13.91 5.89 -19.29
CA GLU A 137 -14.63 4.68 -19.67
C GLU A 137 -13.90 3.40 -19.20
N GLN A 138 -12.64 3.54 -18.73
CA GLN A 138 -11.81 2.43 -18.26
C GLN A 138 -11.86 2.31 -16.74
N PHE A 139 -12.61 1.33 -16.24
CA PHE A 139 -12.71 1.04 -14.82
C PHE A 139 -13.13 -0.40 -14.59
N GLY A 140 -12.92 -0.90 -13.37
CA GLY A 140 -13.35 -2.22 -12.97
C GLY A 140 -12.58 -2.78 -11.79
N ALA A 141 -12.81 -4.07 -11.55
CA ALA A 141 -12.11 -4.84 -10.54
C ALA A 141 -10.64 -5.06 -10.92
N TYR A 142 -9.75 -5.00 -9.93
CA TYR A 142 -8.31 -5.13 -10.13
C TYR A 142 -7.64 -5.83 -8.94
N SER A 143 -6.40 -6.23 -9.14
CA SER A 143 -5.45 -6.57 -8.07
C SER A 143 -4.16 -5.79 -8.24
N VAL A 144 -3.45 -5.52 -7.14
CA VAL A 144 -2.07 -5.05 -7.13
C VAL A 144 -1.25 -5.97 -6.23
N THR A 145 -0.14 -6.47 -6.76
CA THR A 145 0.85 -7.24 -6.02
C THR A 145 2.06 -6.36 -5.77
N ILE A 146 2.48 -6.31 -4.51
CA ILE A 146 3.59 -5.52 -4.00
C ILE A 146 4.59 -6.49 -3.41
N ALA A 147 5.85 -6.40 -3.82
CA ALA A 147 6.92 -7.24 -3.31
C ALA A 147 8.15 -6.40 -2.98
N GLY A 148 8.88 -6.75 -1.91
CA GLY A 148 10.12 -6.08 -1.56
C GLY A 148 10.80 -6.69 -0.33
N PRO A 149 11.88 -6.06 0.16
CA PRO A 149 12.81 -6.65 1.13
C PRO A 149 12.36 -6.68 2.59
N GLY A 150 11.23 -6.05 2.92
CA GLY A 150 10.70 -5.95 4.29
C GLY A 150 9.18 -6.10 4.34
N MET A 151 8.62 -6.20 5.54
CA MET A 151 7.19 -6.35 5.77
C MET A 151 6.41 -5.17 5.18
N ILE A 152 5.30 -5.48 4.51
CA ILE A 152 4.41 -4.51 3.89
C ILE A 152 3.11 -4.46 4.71
N SER A 153 2.83 -3.31 5.32
CA SER A 153 1.61 -3.13 6.12
C SER A 153 0.62 -2.25 5.38
N ALA A 154 -0.48 -2.86 4.91
CA ALA A 154 -1.61 -2.11 4.36
C ALA A 154 -2.41 -1.45 5.50
N ILE A 155 -2.64 -0.15 5.40
CA ILE A 155 -3.39 0.65 6.36
C ILE A 155 -4.86 0.68 5.91
N PRO A 156 -5.80 0.05 6.65
CA PRO A 156 -7.21 0.07 6.27
C PRO A 156 -7.75 1.51 6.27
N GLU A 157 -8.62 1.82 5.31
CA GLU A 157 -9.25 3.13 5.24
C GLU A 157 -9.99 3.46 6.55
N PRO A 158 -9.99 4.72 7.02
CA PRO A 158 -10.62 5.11 8.28
C PRO A 158 -12.08 4.64 8.44
N ALA A 159 -12.84 4.59 7.35
CA ALA A 159 -14.22 4.11 7.36
C ALA A 159 -14.35 2.64 7.78
N THR A 160 -13.36 1.80 7.45
CA THR A 160 -13.34 0.38 7.85
C THR A 160 -13.30 0.24 9.37
N TRP A 161 -12.49 1.06 10.04
CA TRP A 161 -12.42 1.08 11.51
C TRP A 161 -13.72 1.57 12.15
N VAL A 162 -14.34 2.60 11.58
CA VAL A 162 -15.64 3.10 12.04
C VAL A 162 -16.73 2.03 11.89
N MET A 163 -16.80 1.37 10.74
CA MET A 163 -17.79 0.32 10.49
C MET A 163 -17.57 -0.89 11.40
N LEU A 164 -16.33 -1.29 11.65
CA LEU A 164 -15.99 -2.33 12.62
C LEU A 164 -16.45 -1.94 14.02
N ALA A 165 -16.14 -0.72 14.47
CA ALA A 165 -16.53 -0.22 15.79
C ALA A 165 -18.06 -0.16 15.93
N LEU A 166 -18.78 0.30 14.91
CA LEU A 166 -20.24 0.31 14.86
C LEU A 166 -20.81 -1.12 14.92
N GLY A 167 -20.24 -2.05 14.14
CA GLY A 167 -20.65 -3.46 14.15
C GLY A 167 -20.50 -4.10 15.54
N ILE A 168 -19.34 -3.92 16.18
CA ILE A 168 -19.08 -4.41 17.55
C ILE A 168 -20.05 -3.76 18.55
N GLY A 169 -20.28 -2.44 18.43
CA GLY A 169 -21.22 -1.71 19.28
C GLY A 169 -22.66 -2.24 19.19
N LEU A 170 -23.16 -2.51 17.98
CA LEU A 170 -24.48 -3.09 17.75
C LEU A 170 -24.61 -4.51 18.33
N LEU A 171 -23.57 -5.34 18.18
CA LEU A 171 -23.54 -6.68 18.77
C LEU A 171 -23.58 -6.63 20.31
N GLY A 172 -22.77 -5.77 20.94
CA GLY A 172 -22.78 -5.59 22.39
C GLY A 172 -24.14 -5.09 22.91
N TYR A 173 -24.77 -4.16 22.20
CA TYR A 173 -26.10 -3.64 22.54
C TYR A 173 -27.19 -4.71 22.46
N THR A 174 -27.23 -5.48 21.39
CA THR A 174 -28.21 -6.56 21.22
C THR A 174 -28.02 -7.69 22.24
N GLN A 175 -26.79 -8.01 22.61
CA GLN A 175 -26.48 -8.99 23.66
C GLN A 175 -26.94 -8.51 25.04
N ARG A 176 -26.80 -7.21 25.36
CA ARG A 176 -27.27 -6.63 26.62
C ARG A 176 -28.80 -6.63 26.74
N ARG A 177 -29.53 -6.52 25.63
CA ARG A 177 -31.01 -6.57 25.62
C ARG A 177 -31.60 -7.98 25.76
N ARG A 178 -30.78 -9.03 25.62
CA ARG A 178 -31.20 -10.43 25.76
C ARG A 178 -30.96 -11.00 27.16
N ARG A 179 -30.38 -10.22 28.06
CA ARG A 179 -30.24 -10.51 29.50
C ARG A 179 -31.21 -9.62 30.27
#